data_AF-A0A7X8LEE4-F1
#
_entry.id   AF-A0A7X8LEE4-F1
#
_cell.length_a   1.000
_cell.length_b   1.000
_cell.length_c   1.000
_cell.angle_alpha   90.00
_cell.angle_beta   90.00
_cell.angle_gamma   90.00
#
_symmetry.space_group_name_H-M   'P 1'
#
loop_
_entity.id
_entity.type
_entity.pdbx_description
1 polymer ?
#
loop_
_entity_poly.entity_id
_entity_poly.type
_entity_poly.pdbx_seq_one_letter_code
_entity_poly.pdbx_strand_id
1 'polypeptide(L)'
;RAMGTVEIKKDEAGIIKAAEHYNCPLEIFTIEDILPLEDMFQKSQFVKDTIGVYSVSEPCAYLLGGKPILGKFIHEGVTISINLNIYGEKENL
;
A
#
# COMPACT_ATOMS: atom_id res chain seq x y z
N ARG A 1 -2.74 -9.84 -9.09
CA ARG A 1 -2.67 -8.35 -9.10
C ARG A 1 -3.65 -7.88 -8.04
N ALA A 2 -3.27 -6.98 -7.15
CA ALA A 2 -4.13 -6.48 -6.08
C ALA A 2 -3.69 -5.04 -5.73
N MET A 3 -4.61 -4.25 -5.17
CA MET A 3 -4.36 -2.96 -4.56
C MET A 3 -4.49 -3.09 -3.04
N GLY A 4 -3.79 -2.24 -2.31
CA GLY A 4 -3.79 -2.24 -0.85
C GLY A 4 -3.96 -0.84 -0.32
N THR A 5 -4.77 -0.67 0.72
CA THR A 5 -4.93 0.59 1.44
C THR A 5 -5.11 0.34 2.94
N VAL A 6 -5.18 1.42 3.72
CA VAL A 6 -5.44 1.39 5.16
C VAL A 6 -6.95 1.45 5.45
N GLU A 7 -7.40 0.83 6.53
CA GLU A 7 -8.81 0.72 6.93
C GLU A 7 -9.57 2.05 7.00
N ILE A 8 -8.92 3.15 7.40
CA ILE A 8 -9.53 4.48 7.44
C ILE A 8 -9.88 5.01 6.02
N LYS A 9 -9.34 4.38 4.97
CA LYS A 9 -9.62 4.68 3.56
C LYS A 9 -10.40 3.57 2.86
N LYS A 10 -10.95 2.59 3.58
CA LYS A 10 -11.67 1.45 2.98
C LYS A 10 -12.89 1.86 2.15
N ASP A 11 -13.53 2.97 2.52
CA ASP A 11 -14.74 3.50 1.87
C ASP A 11 -14.43 4.68 0.92
N GLU A 12 -13.16 4.89 0.56
CA GLU A 12 -12.75 5.99 -0.31
C GLU A 12 -13.10 5.68 -1.78
N ALA A 13 -13.97 6.50 -2.37
CA ALA A 13 -14.55 6.23 -3.67
C ALA A 13 -13.52 6.21 -4.82
N GLY A 14 -12.45 7.00 -4.74
CA GLY A 14 -11.38 7.00 -5.73
C GLY A 14 -10.60 5.69 -5.78
N ILE A 15 -10.22 5.15 -4.61
CA ILE A 15 -9.51 3.89 -4.44
C ILE A 15 -10.40 2.72 -4.88
N ILE A 16 -11.68 2.72 -4.48
CA ILE A 16 -12.64 1.69 -4.89
C ILE A 16 -12.79 1.68 -6.42
N LYS A 17 -13.05 2.85 -7.03
CA LYS A 17 -13.18 2.96 -8.49
C LYS A 17 -11.89 2.60 -9.23
N ALA A 18 -10.73 2.89 -8.65
CA ALA A 18 -9.45 2.48 -9.23
C ALA A 18 -9.30 0.95 -9.22
N ALA A 19 -9.63 0.29 -8.10
CA ALA A 19 -9.58 -1.17 -8.01
C ALA A 19 -10.55 -1.84 -8.99
N GLU A 20 -11.77 -1.30 -9.14
CA GLU A 20 -12.76 -1.72 -10.14
C GLU A 20 -12.25 -1.52 -11.57
N HIS A 21 -11.70 -0.34 -11.87
CA HIS A 21 -11.16 0.00 -13.19
C HIS A 21 -10.02 -0.94 -13.62
N TYR A 22 -9.13 -1.29 -12.69
CA TYR A 22 -8.04 -2.24 -12.93
C TYR A 22 -8.45 -3.71 -12.75
N ASN A 23 -9.71 -3.98 -12.41
CA ASN A 23 -10.26 -5.31 -12.16
C ASN A 23 -9.36 -6.13 -11.21
N CYS A 24 -9.04 -5.57 -10.04
CA CYS A 24 -8.20 -6.22 -9.05
C CYS A 24 -8.82 -6.15 -7.64
N PRO A 25 -8.53 -7.13 -6.77
CA PRO A 25 -8.92 -7.08 -5.36
C PRO A 25 -8.32 -5.86 -4.66
N LEU A 26 -9.08 -5.30 -3.73
CA LEU A 26 -8.63 -4.25 -2.82
C LEU A 26 -8.49 -4.85 -1.42
N GLU A 27 -7.25 -5.03 -0.97
CA GLU A 27 -6.94 -5.45 0.38
C GLU A 27 -6.93 -4.24 1.33
N ILE A 28 -7.55 -4.42 2.49
CA ILE A 28 -7.67 -3.38 3.52
C ILE A 28 -6.83 -3.81 4.72
N PHE A 29 -5.77 -3.06 5.01
CA PHE A 29 -4.88 -3.30 6.14
C PHE A 29 -5.24 -2.40 7.32
N THR A 30 -5.10 -2.90 8.54
CA THR A 30 -5.31 -2.08 9.73
C THR A 30 -4.09 -1.22 10.04
N ILE A 31 -4.25 -0.26 10.95
CA ILE A 31 -3.10 0.47 11.49
C ILE A 31 -2.10 -0.48 12.19
N GLU A 32 -2.59 -1.51 12.88
CA GLU A 32 -1.77 -2.52 13.55
C GLU A 32 -0.95 -3.37 12.57
N ASP A 33 -1.46 -3.64 11.38
CA ASP A 33 -0.70 -4.34 10.33
C ASP A 33 0.48 -3.48 9.82
N ILE A 34 0.28 -2.16 9.75
CA ILE A 34 1.22 -1.21 9.16
C ILE A 34 2.28 -0.74 10.16
N LEU A 35 1.89 -0.53 11.42
CA LEU A 35 2.72 0.09 12.46
C LEU A 35 4.09 -0.60 12.63
N PRO A 36 4.22 -1.94 12.64
CA PRO A 36 5.51 -2.62 12.77
C PRO A 36 6.48 -2.36 11.61
N LEU A 37 5.98 -1.87 10.47
CA LEU A 37 6.76 -1.63 9.26
C LEU A 37 7.20 -0.16 9.12
N GLU A 38 6.80 0.73 10.04
CA GLU A 38 6.91 2.18 9.84
C GLU A 38 8.35 2.68 9.72
N ASP A 39 9.32 1.96 10.28
CA ASP A 39 10.75 2.28 10.20
C ASP A 39 11.43 1.79 8.91
N MET A 40 10.76 1.00 8.09
CA MET A 40 11.29 0.49 6.82
C MET A 40 11.16 1.49 5.66
N PHE A 41 10.34 2.54 5.82
CA PHE A 41 9.89 3.40 4.73
C PHE A 41 10.03 4.89 5.03
N GLN A 42 9.85 5.73 4.00
CA GLN A 42 10.00 7.17 4.17
C GLN A 42 8.88 7.75 5.03
N LYS A 43 9.27 8.35 6.17
CA LYS A 43 8.34 8.92 7.12
C LYS A 43 7.65 10.19 6.61
N SER A 44 6.38 10.35 6.98
CA SER A 44 5.60 11.58 6.79
C SER A 44 4.93 11.98 8.10
N GLN A 45 5.32 13.13 8.65
CA GLN A 45 4.70 13.64 9.87
C GLN A 45 3.22 13.96 9.65
N PHE A 46 2.86 14.51 8.49
CA PHE A 46 1.46 14.75 8.11
C PHE A 46 0.61 13.47 8.18
N VAL A 47 1.12 12.34 7.67
CA VAL A 47 0.41 11.05 7.75
C VAL A 47 0.34 10.58 9.21
N LYS A 48 1.43 10.68 9.97
CA LYS A 48 1.46 10.30 11.40
C LYS A 48 0.40 11.06 12.19
N ASP A 49 0.31 12.36 11.98
CA ASP A 49 -0.65 13.24 12.65
C ASP A 49 -2.09 12.96 12.23
N THR A 50 -2.32 12.52 10.98
CA THR A 50 -3.66 12.27 10.45
C THR A 50 -4.20 10.88 10.82
N ILE A 51 -3.36 9.84 10.80
CA ILE A 51 -3.82 8.44 10.89
C ILE A 51 -3.00 7.57 11.85
N GLY A 52 -1.95 8.09 12.51
CA GLY A 52 -1.19 7.34 13.52
C GLY A 52 -0.01 6.49 13.01
N VAL A 53 0.25 6.45 11.70
CA VAL A 53 1.41 5.78 11.08
C VAL A 53 2.20 6.72 10.17
N TYR A 54 3.50 6.48 9.97
CA TYR A 54 4.33 7.37 9.17
C TYR A 54 4.16 7.24 7.65
N SER A 55 3.65 6.12 7.16
CA SER A 55 3.45 5.85 5.74
C SER A 55 2.31 4.83 5.54
N VAL A 56 1.74 4.78 4.33
CA VAL A 56 0.64 3.85 3.99
C VAL A 56 0.98 3.06 2.72
N SER A 57 1.24 3.75 1.60
CA SER A 57 1.37 3.09 0.30
C SER A 57 2.49 2.06 0.26
N GLU A 58 3.66 2.38 0.82
CA GLU A 58 4.82 1.47 0.83
C GLU A 58 4.60 0.26 1.76
N PRO A 59 4.17 0.40 3.04
CA PRO A 59 3.78 -0.73 3.87
C PRO A 59 2.70 -1.62 3.24
N CYS A 60 1.65 -1.04 2.66
CA CYS A 60 0.59 -1.81 2.02
C CYS A 60 1.12 -2.58 0.80
N ALA A 61 1.97 -1.97 -0.03
CA ALA A 61 2.61 -2.66 -1.15
C ALA A 61 3.52 -3.81 -0.66
N TYR A 62 4.24 -3.58 0.44
CA TYR A 62 5.08 -4.61 1.08
C TYR A 62 4.25 -5.79 1.61
N LEU A 63 3.13 -5.53 2.28
CA LEU A 63 2.23 -6.56 2.80
C LEU A 63 1.58 -7.40 1.68
N LEU A 64 1.30 -6.79 0.52
CA LEU A 64 0.88 -7.51 -0.69
C LEU A 64 1.99 -8.39 -1.30
N GLY A 65 3.25 -8.16 -0.90
CA GLY A 65 4.42 -8.91 -1.35
C GLY A 65 4.96 -8.46 -2.72
N GLY A 66 5.84 -9.29 -3.29
CA GLY A 66 6.54 -8.98 -4.54
C GLY A 66 7.82 -8.16 -4.33
N LYS A 67 8.50 -7.82 -5.44
CA LYS A 67 9.71 -7.01 -5.45
C LYS A 67 9.35 -5.54 -5.73
N PRO A 68 9.83 -4.57 -4.95
CA PRO A 68 9.52 -3.15 -5.19
C PRO A 68 10.06 -2.69 -6.53
N ILE A 69 9.21 -2.02 -7.31
CA ILE A 69 9.57 -1.40 -8.60
C ILE A 69 9.29 0.11 -8.62
N LEU A 70 8.40 0.58 -7.74
CA LEU A 70 8.16 1.99 -7.49
C LEU A 70 7.96 2.17 -5.97
N GLY A 71 8.86 2.91 -5.33
CA GLY A 71 8.69 3.33 -3.93
C GLY A 71 7.60 4.40 -3.81
N LYS A 72 7.73 5.31 -2.84
CA LYS A 72 6.83 6.45 -2.69
C LYS A 72 6.81 7.36 -3.92
N PHE A 73 5.73 7.34 -4.68
CA PHE A 73 5.45 8.30 -5.76
C PHE A 73 4.23 9.16 -5.40
N ILE A 74 4.39 10.48 -5.42
CA ILE A 74 3.31 11.43 -5.11
C ILE A 74 2.93 12.20 -6.37
N HIS A 75 1.64 12.24 -6.69
CA HIS A 75 1.10 13.03 -7.79
C HIS A 75 -0.29 13.55 -7.41
N GLU A 76 -0.49 14.87 -7.52
CA GLU A 76 -1.78 15.54 -7.28
C GLU A 76 -2.49 15.10 -5.98
N GLY A 77 -1.74 14.95 -4.89
CA GLY A 77 -2.28 14.56 -3.58
C GLY A 77 -2.49 13.06 -3.39
N VAL A 78 -2.24 12.23 -4.40
CA VAL A 78 -2.28 10.76 -4.31
C VAL A 78 -0.86 10.22 -4.15
N THR A 79 -0.68 9.24 -3.27
CA THR A 79 0.60 8.52 -3.11
C THR A 79 0.43 7.07 -3.55
N ILE A 80 1.31 6.58 -4.42
CA ILE A 80 1.30 5.22 -4.96
C ILE A 80 2.66 4.57 -4.72
N SER A 81 2.64 3.26 -4.48
CA SER A 81 3.82 2.40 -4.44
C SER A 81 3.47 1.08 -5.14
N ILE A 82 4.42 0.51 -5.88
CA ILE A 82 4.17 -0.64 -6.75
C ILE A 82 5.24 -1.70 -6.51
N ASN A 83 4.76 -2.91 -6.24
CA ASN A 83 5.56 -4.12 -6.23
C ASN A 83 5.18 -5.01 -7.41
N LEU A 84 6.18 -5.63 -8.02
CA LEU A 84 6.03 -6.63 -9.06
C LEU A 84 6.09 -8.03 -8.44
N ASN A 85 5.00 -8.77 -8.56
CA ASN A 85 4.98 -10.18 -8.23
C ASN A 85 5.18 -11.00 -9.51
N ILE A 86 6.32 -11.69 -9.61
CA ILE A 86 6.62 -12.57 -10.75
C ILE A 86 6.08 -13.95 -10.38
N TYR A 87 4.96 -14.36 -10.98
CA TYR A 87 4.48 -15.74 -10.85
C TYR A 87 5.54 -16.67 -11.47
N GLY A 88 6.27 -17.40 -10.63
CA GLY A 88 7.34 -18.33 -11.04
C GLY A 88 8.43 -18.64 -10.00
N GLU A 89 8.61 -17.85 -8.93
CA GLU A 89 9.62 -18.10 -7.87
C GLU A 89 9.00 -18.52 -6.52
N LYS A 90 7.96 -19.36 -6.54
CA LYS A 90 7.48 -20.06 -5.34
C LYS A 90 7.41 -21.57 -5.56
N GLU A 91 8.55 -22.16 -5.89
CA GLU A 91 8.90 -23.55 -5.57
C GLU A 91 10.41 -23.57 -5.29
N ASN A 92 10.82 -23.14 -4.08
CA ASN A 92 12.07 -23.51 -3.38
C ASN A 92 12.39 -22.45 -2.31
N LEU A 93 11.70 -22.55 -1.18
CA LEU A 93 12.25 -22.26 0.13
C LEU A 93 11.83 -23.41 1.06
#